data_AF-A0A7X7ICT9-F1
#
_entry.id   AF-A0A7X7ICT9-F1
#
_cell.length_a   1.000
_cell.length_b   1.000
_cell.length_c   1.000
_cell.angle_alpha   90.00
_cell.angle_beta   90.00
_cell.angle_gamma   90.00
#
_symmetry.space_group_name_H-M   'P 1'
#
loop_
_entity.id
_entity.type
_entity.pdbx_description
1 polymer ?
#
loop_
_entity_poly.entity_id
_entity_poly.type
_entity_poly.pdbx_seq_one_letter_code
_entity_poly.pdbx_strand_id
1 'polypeptide(L)'
;MKSSKNWMVLYLAIILMIGGSLVGAWVNSGFGSVKVEEVAIWAAPGFKVSAYLYTPKSNAGKAPAILAIHGLNNQKNHMANTALEFARRGYVVLSMDMSGHGRSTGKNLDHGAGGPAGLSYLQSLPNVDTDNIGIVGMSQGGFAAAMGAITSDPQGYSSVFFMESEVNAPGSLDLSAAPLVKNAAFNIGTVTELGVMIFIGKGSDAPVSPVLQPLFNTADPIEVGKVYGSIEDGTARILYQPWENHAGATDSIPAIANAIEWMQLTLKGGNGLSPQNQVWPIKLIGTALALFGAMLFIFPMGALLLETPYFSVLKEKLPEYRGYEGRSWWISALITAAIGPLLYLFVWNHMFFMPWISPNRLWPQNFTNVYMVWSMLCGAIAIILMLLGHYTSLKKRGATLANYGLTDASRTFHSVKILKSIFLALCTLLPVYLILVFVDAVWKVDFRAWVVTLLPFTGKRFLAFLGYLVPFAIYFIPQGIVLSGFQRPKQGKLGLGKEMAINAVVMTLGAVVWLLILYVPLMFGRSIIFGSHPLVQTAAGMGGIYYIPLLALWPLVACIYTYFFRKTGRVYVGIGISTLFIVWYLSAAGSFAVLV
;
A
#
# COMPACT_ATOMS: atom_id res chain seq x y z
N MET A 1 -6.72 22.67 -36.28
CA MET A 1 -7.65 22.71 -35.13
C MET A 1 -6.84 22.63 -33.85
N LYS A 2 -6.93 23.60 -32.93
CA LYS A 2 -6.23 23.51 -31.63
C LYS A 2 -6.89 22.40 -30.80
N SER A 3 -6.12 21.37 -30.45
CA SER A 3 -6.57 20.32 -29.54
C SER A 3 -7.08 20.95 -28.24
N SER A 4 -8.25 20.51 -27.75
CA SER A 4 -8.77 21.04 -26.48
C SER A 4 -7.81 20.71 -25.33
N LYS A 5 -7.80 21.56 -24.28
CA LYS A 5 -6.94 21.37 -23.11
C LYS A 5 -7.10 19.97 -22.48
N ASN A 6 -8.31 19.39 -22.50
CA ASN A 6 -8.57 18.06 -21.97
C ASN A 6 -7.83 16.97 -22.78
N TRP A 7 -7.82 17.06 -24.11
CA TRP A 7 -7.07 16.12 -24.95
C TRP A 7 -5.57 16.19 -24.70
N MET A 8 -5.00 17.39 -24.54
CA MET A 8 -3.57 17.56 -24.21
C MET A 8 -3.22 16.89 -22.88
N VAL A 9 -4.04 17.10 -21.84
CA VAL A 9 -3.83 16.48 -20.51
C VAL A 9 -4.04 14.97 -20.58
N LEU A 10 -4.99 14.48 -21.39
CA LEU A 10 -5.20 13.06 -21.62
C LEU A 10 -3.97 12.41 -22.25
N TYR A 11 -3.40 13.01 -23.31
CA TYR A 11 -2.20 12.49 -23.94
C TYR A 11 -1.01 12.49 -22.98
N LEU A 12 -0.83 13.56 -22.20
CA LEU A 12 0.20 13.59 -21.16
C LEU A 12 0.00 12.48 -20.14
N ALA A 13 -1.22 12.26 -19.65
CA ALA A 13 -1.51 11.21 -18.69
C ALA A 13 -1.19 9.80 -19.24
N ILE A 14 -1.51 9.54 -20.52
CA ILE A 14 -1.17 8.29 -21.22
C ILE A 14 0.35 8.15 -21.37
N ILE A 15 1.04 9.21 -21.78
CA ILE A 15 2.51 9.22 -21.90
C ILE A 15 3.17 8.92 -20.56
N LEU A 16 2.66 9.49 -19.46
CA LEU A 16 3.16 9.23 -18.12
C LEU A 16 2.92 7.78 -17.69
N MET A 17 1.72 7.23 -17.90
CA MET A 17 1.41 5.83 -17.62
C MET A 17 2.31 4.87 -18.41
N ILE A 18 2.36 5.02 -19.73
CA ILE A 18 3.09 4.11 -20.62
C ILE A 18 4.60 4.33 -20.51
N GLY A 19 5.06 5.57 -20.64
CA GLY A 19 6.48 5.93 -20.58
C GLY A 19 7.09 5.67 -19.21
N GLY A 20 6.39 6.02 -18.12
CA GLY A 20 6.84 5.70 -16.76
C GLY A 20 6.95 4.19 -16.54
N SER A 21 5.99 3.42 -17.03
CA SER A 21 6.03 1.95 -16.94
C SER A 21 7.15 1.34 -17.78
N LEU A 22 7.44 1.86 -18.98
CA LEU A 22 8.56 1.42 -19.81
C LEU A 22 9.91 1.67 -19.11
N VAL A 23 10.09 2.85 -18.50
CA VAL A 23 11.28 3.14 -17.69
C VAL A 23 11.36 2.16 -16.52
N GLY A 24 10.26 1.98 -15.80
CA GLY A 24 10.17 1.02 -14.70
C GLY A 24 10.58 -0.39 -15.13
N ALA A 25 10.06 -0.88 -16.25
CA ALA A 25 10.32 -2.22 -16.78
C ALA A 25 11.76 -2.40 -17.27
N TRP A 26 12.30 -1.39 -17.96
CA TRP A 26 13.68 -1.40 -18.43
C TRP A 26 14.66 -1.46 -17.25
N VAL A 27 14.44 -0.66 -16.21
CA VAL A 27 15.25 -0.72 -14.99
C VAL A 27 15.02 -2.02 -14.23
N ASN A 28 13.77 -2.50 -14.11
CA ASN A 28 13.44 -3.76 -13.42
C ASN A 28 14.08 -5.00 -14.06
N SER A 29 14.43 -4.93 -15.34
CA SER A 29 15.20 -5.96 -16.05
C SER A 29 16.71 -5.71 -16.04
N GLY A 30 17.21 -4.84 -15.15
CA GLY A 30 18.63 -4.48 -15.07
C GLY A 30 19.14 -3.90 -16.38
N PHE A 31 18.35 -3.03 -17.02
CA PHE A 31 18.60 -2.49 -18.36
C PHE A 31 18.67 -3.58 -19.45
N GLY A 32 17.91 -4.65 -19.28
CA GLY A 32 17.86 -5.80 -20.19
C GLY A 32 18.88 -6.91 -19.90
N SER A 33 19.74 -6.76 -18.88
CA SER A 33 20.70 -7.79 -18.45
C SER A 33 20.08 -8.93 -17.64
N VAL A 34 18.87 -8.73 -17.12
CA VAL A 34 18.11 -9.69 -16.32
C VAL A 34 16.82 -10.06 -17.05
N LYS A 35 16.52 -11.36 -17.12
CA LYS A 35 15.22 -11.87 -17.56
C LYS A 35 14.28 -11.88 -16.36
N VAL A 36 13.10 -11.27 -16.49
CA VAL A 36 12.07 -11.24 -15.43
C VAL A 36 10.84 -11.98 -15.95
N GLU A 37 10.46 -13.04 -15.25
CA GLU A 37 9.32 -13.89 -15.62
C GLU A 37 8.39 -14.08 -14.44
N GLU A 38 7.10 -14.30 -14.71
CA GLU A 38 6.15 -14.69 -13.68
C GLU A 38 5.98 -16.21 -13.71
N VAL A 39 6.17 -16.83 -12.55
CA VAL A 39 6.07 -18.28 -12.38
C VAL A 39 4.93 -18.61 -11.40
N ALA A 40 4.33 -19.78 -11.59
CA ALA A 40 3.29 -20.33 -10.73
C ALA A 40 3.78 -21.66 -10.15
N ILE A 41 3.90 -21.71 -8.83
CA ILE A 41 4.41 -22.86 -8.07
C ILE A 41 3.23 -23.55 -7.42
N TRP A 42 2.94 -24.78 -7.84
CA TRP A 42 1.85 -25.59 -7.30
C TRP A 42 2.38 -26.55 -6.24
N ALA A 43 2.32 -26.14 -4.98
CA ALA A 43 2.89 -26.92 -3.88
C ALA A 43 1.91 -27.91 -3.23
N ALA A 44 0.60 -27.72 -3.45
CA ALA A 44 -0.44 -28.66 -3.04
C ALA A 44 -1.70 -28.47 -3.90
N PRO A 45 -2.66 -29.43 -3.91
CA PRO A 45 -3.92 -29.27 -4.65
C PRO A 45 -4.64 -27.97 -4.28
N GLY A 46 -4.83 -27.10 -5.27
CA GLY A 46 -5.48 -25.79 -5.08
C GLY A 46 -4.62 -24.70 -4.40
N PHE A 47 -3.39 -25.04 -3.95
CA PHE A 47 -2.45 -24.09 -3.38
C PHE A 47 -1.37 -23.72 -4.40
N LYS A 48 -1.40 -22.44 -4.81
CA LYS A 48 -0.51 -21.85 -5.79
C LYS A 48 0.21 -20.67 -5.18
N VAL A 49 1.53 -20.65 -5.28
CA VAL A 49 2.38 -19.49 -5.01
C VAL A 49 2.72 -18.82 -6.35
N SER A 50 2.44 -17.52 -6.47
CA SER A 50 2.87 -16.71 -7.62
C SER A 50 4.18 -16.01 -7.28
N ALA A 51 5.14 -15.98 -8.21
CA ALA A 51 6.40 -15.30 -8.00
C ALA A 51 6.92 -14.66 -9.28
N TYR A 52 7.79 -13.67 -9.13
CA TYR A 52 8.66 -13.19 -10.19
C TYR A 52 10.03 -13.84 -10.04
N LEU A 53 10.51 -14.48 -11.11
CA LEU A 53 11.84 -15.06 -11.22
C LEU A 53 12.73 -14.09 -12.01
N TYR A 54 13.79 -13.63 -11.37
CA TYR A 54 14.82 -12.78 -11.96
C TYR A 54 16.04 -13.65 -12.25
N THR A 55 16.36 -13.83 -13.53
CA THR A 55 17.49 -14.66 -13.98
C THR A 55 18.51 -13.78 -14.72
N PRO A 56 19.74 -13.63 -14.20
CA PRO A 56 20.81 -12.91 -14.89
C PRO A 56 21.16 -13.61 -16.22
N LYS A 57 21.23 -12.88 -17.33
CA LYS A 57 21.50 -13.47 -18.65
C LYS A 57 22.95 -13.89 -18.86
N SER A 58 23.88 -13.30 -18.11
CA SER A 58 25.33 -13.56 -18.22
C SER A 58 25.76 -14.89 -17.61
N ASN A 59 24.90 -15.56 -16.85
CA ASN A 59 25.25 -16.78 -16.13
C ASN A 59 25.00 -18.01 -17.00
N ALA A 60 26.07 -18.62 -17.50
CA ALA A 60 26.03 -19.87 -18.25
C ALA A 60 26.06 -21.13 -17.36
N GLY A 61 26.30 -20.98 -16.05
CA GLY A 61 26.38 -22.06 -15.06
C GLY A 61 25.41 -21.88 -13.89
N LYS A 62 25.59 -22.68 -12.82
CA LYS A 62 24.85 -22.52 -11.56
C LYS A 62 25.22 -21.22 -10.87
N ALA A 63 24.24 -20.52 -10.34
CA ALA A 63 24.39 -19.22 -9.68
C ALA A 63 23.81 -19.25 -8.26
N PRO A 64 24.32 -18.44 -7.32
CA PRO A 64 23.68 -18.28 -6.03
C PRO A 64 22.26 -17.75 -6.21
N ALA A 65 21.38 -18.07 -5.27
CA ALA A 65 19.98 -17.67 -5.35
C ALA A 65 19.49 -16.96 -4.10
N ILE A 66 18.46 -16.11 -4.28
CA ILE A 66 17.80 -15.40 -3.18
C ILE A 66 16.29 -15.66 -3.25
N LEU A 67 15.72 -16.12 -2.15
CA LEU A 67 14.27 -16.10 -1.92
C LEU A 67 13.89 -14.76 -1.28
N ALA A 68 13.19 -13.89 -2.02
CA ALA A 68 12.78 -12.58 -1.54
C ALA A 68 11.28 -12.56 -1.21
N ILE A 69 10.93 -12.23 0.03
CA ILE A 69 9.56 -12.36 0.55
C ILE A 69 9.08 -11.05 1.17
N HIS A 70 7.92 -10.57 0.70
CA HIS A 70 7.34 -9.30 1.12
C HIS A 70 6.64 -9.40 2.49
N GLY A 71 6.38 -8.25 3.13
CA GLY A 71 5.60 -8.17 4.36
C GLY A 71 4.08 -8.26 4.19
N LEU A 72 3.35 -8.19 5.31
CA LEU A 72 1.89 -8.29 5.31
C LEU A 72 1.23 -7.23 4.43
N ASN A 73 0.21 -7.62 3.67
CA ASN A 73 -0.59 -6.77 2.79
C ASN A 73 0.18 -6.12 1.63
N ASN A 74 1.39 -6.61 1.37
CA ASN A 74 2.18 -6.33 0.18
C ASN A 74 2.04 -7.46 -0.86
N GLN A 75 2.88 -7.41 -1.90
CA GLN A 75 2.95 -8.35 -3.03
C GLN A 75 4.41 -8.46 -3.47
N LYS A 76 4.75 -9.44 -4.30
CA LYS A 76 6.09 -9.65 -4.89
C LYS A 76 6.71 -8.38 -5.46
N ASN A 77 5.91 -7.48 -6.03
CA ASN A 77 6.35 -6.18 -6.55
C ASN A 77 7.03 -5.28 -5.50
N HIS A 78 6.75 -5.45 -4.20
CA HIS A 78 7.37 -4.69 -3.11
C HIS A 78 8.81 -5.14 -2.82
N MET A 79 9.14 -6.38 -3.11
CA MET A 79 10.53 -6.88 -3.01
C MET A 79 11.26 -6.80 -4.35
N ALA A 80 10.62 -6.28 -5.40
CA ALA A 80 11.20 -6.23 -6.74
C ALA A 80 12.41 -5.29 -6.84
N ASN A 81 12.53 -4.28 -5.98
CA ASN A 81 13.71 -3.41 -5.94
C ASN A 81 14.91 -4.18 -5.39
N THR A 82 14.75 -4.84 -4.24
CA THR A 82 15.73 -5.77 -3.67
C THR A 82 16.09 -6.88 -4.67
N ALA A 83 15.09 -7.49 -5.32
CA ALA A 83 15.30 -8.57 -6.27
C ALA A 83 16.06 -8.13 -7.52
N LEU A 84 15.73 -6.95 -8.07
CA LEU A 84 16.48 -6.34 -9.16
C LEU A 84 17.96 -6.17 -8.78
N GLU A 85 18.25 -5.63 -7.61
CA GLU A 85 19.63 -5.34 -7.21
C GLU A 85 20.45 -6.61 -6.99
N PHE A 86 19.85 -7.66 -6.43
CA PHE A 86 20.49 -8.97 -6.36
C PHE A 86 20.70 -9.59 -7.75
N ALA A 87 19.72 -9.50 -8.65
CA ALA A 87 19.86 -10.05 -9.99
C ALA A 87 20.96 -9.37 -10.80
N ARG A 88 21.13 -8.04 -10.67
CA ARG A 88 22.27 -7.30 -11.24
C ARG A 88 23.63 -7.77 -10.70
N ARG A 89 23.65 -8.42 -9.54
CA ARG A 89 24.83 -8.98 -8.88
C ARG A 89 25.09 -10.45 -9.20
N GLY A 90 24.33 -11.02 -10.15
CA GLY A 90 24.50 -12.40 -10.60
C GLY A 90 23.72 -13.44 -9.81
N TYR A 91 22.80 -13.02 -8.93
CA TYR A 91 21.93 -13.95 -8.19
C TYR A 91 20.67 -14.29 -8.99
N VAL A 92 20.22 -15.55 -8.92
CA VAL A 92 18.86 -15.91 -9.33
C VAL A 92 17.91 -15.54 -8.20
N VAL A 93 16.92 -14.69 -8.45
CA VAL A 93 16.04 -14.20 -7.38
C VAL A 93 14.60 -14.61 -7.62
N LEU A 94 13.99 -15.27 -6.63
CA LEU A 94 12.57 -15.56 -6.61
C LEU A 94 11.88 -14.60 -5.65
N SER A 95 11.15 -13.63 -6.19
CA SER A 95 10.32 -12.72 -5.41
C SER A 95 8.88 -13.22 -5.39
N MET A 96 8.40 -13.71 -4.25
CA MET A 96 7.13 -14.43 -4.18
C MET A 96 6.01 -13.66 -3.48
N ASP A 97 4.77 -13.91 -3.90
CA ASP A 97 3.55 -13.54 -3.19
C ASP A 97 3.31 -14.57 -2.07
N MET A 98 3.23 -14.13 -0.81
CA MET A 98 2.84 -15.00 0.31
C MET A 98 1.42 -15.59 0.11
N SER A 99 1.09 -16.65 0.84
CA SER A 99 -0.29 -17.18 0.84
C SER A 99 -1.32 -16.10 1.16
N GLY A 100 -2.45 -16.09 0.44
CA GLY A 100 -3.48 -15.05 0.54
C GLY A 100 -3.11 -13.65 0.01
N HIS A 101 -1.89 -13.46 -0.53
CA HIS A 101 -1.41 -12.19 -1.08
C HIS A 101 -1.26 -12.24 -2.60
N GLY A 102 -1.30 -11.07 -3.23
CA GLY A 102 -1.14 -10.91 -4.67
C GLY A 102 -1.93 -11.94 -5.48
N ARG A 103 -1.21 -12.75 -6.26
CA ARG A 103 -1.76 -13.82 -7.10
C ARG A 103 -1.70 -15.23 -6.50
N SER A 104 -1.17 -15.36 -5.29
CA SER A 104 -1.16 -16.62 -4.55
C SER A 104 -2.54 -16.97 -3.99
N THR A 105 -2.83 -18.26 -3.86
CA THR A 105 -4.07 -18.74 -3.24
C THR A 105 -3.87 -19.00 -1.74
N GLY A 106 -4.90 -19.53 -1.07
CA GLY A 106 -4.90 -19.72 0.39
C GLY A 106 -5.36 -18.48 1.17
N LYS A 107 -5.46 -18.63 2.48
CA LYS A 107 -5.49 -17.51 3.43
C LYS A 107 -4.06 -17.20 3.89
N ASN A 108 -3.87 -16.02 4.47
CA ASN A 108 -2.61 -15.62 5.07
C ASN A 108 -2.08 -16.70 6.03
N LEU A 109 -0.77 -16.92 6.02
CA LEU A 109 -0.04 -17.92 6.81
C LEU A 109 -0.26 -19.39 6.43
N ASP A 110 -1.18 -19.72 5.51
CA ASP A 110 -1.33 -21.10 5.02
C ASP A 110 -0.01 -21.62 4.45
N HIS A 111 0.27 -22.91 4.69
CA HIS A 111 1.45 -23.63 4.17
C HIS A 111 2.78 -22.91 4.44
N GLY A 112 3.01 -22.48 5.69
CA GLY A 112 4.23 -21.73 6.06
C GLY A 112 4.34 -20.40 5.31
N ALA A 113 3.20 -19.73 5.12
CA ALA A 113 3.05 -18.54 4.28
C ALA A 113 3.52 -18.68 2.81
N GLY A 114 3.73 -19.92 2.33
CA GLY A 114 4.30 -20.23 1.02
C GLY A 114 5.83 -20.30 0.97
N GLY A 115 6.53 -19.98 2.06
CA GLY A 115 7.99 -20.03 2.15
C GLY A 115 8.61 -21.37 1.71
N PRO A 116 8.15 -22.52 2.25
CA PRO A 116 8.64 -23.84 1.84
C PRO A 116 8.56 -24.09 0.32
N ALA A 117 7.45 -23.66 -0.30
CA ALA A 117 7.25 -23.80 -1.73
C ALA A 117 8.22 -22.92 -2.54
N GLY A 118 8.50 -21.71 -2.06
CA GLY A 118 9.47 -20.80 -2.69
C GLY A 118 10.90 -21.36 -2.63
N LEU A 119 11.31 -21.89 -1.48
CA LEU A 119 12.63 -22.50 -1.30
C LEU A 119 12.79 -23.74 -2.18
N SER A 120 11.83 -24.67 -2.11
CA SER A 120 11.85 -25.89 -2.92
C SER A 120 11.86 -25.61 -4.42
N TYR A 121 11.15 -24.57 -4.87
CA TYR A 121 11.19 -24.16 -6.27
C TYR A 121 12.58 -23.69 -6.70
N LEU A 122 13.25 -22.84 -5.91
CA LEU A 122 14.62 -22.41 -6.20
C LEU A 122 15.57 -23.60 -6.30
N GLN A 123 15.48 -24.56 -5.37
CA GLN A 123 16.29 -25.77 -5.38
C GLN A 123 16.07 -26.66 -6.62
N SER A 124 14.87 -26.60 -7.21
CA SER A 124 14.53 -27.36 -8.42
C SER A 124 15.08 -26.75 -9.72
N LEU A 125 15.55 -25.50 -9.68
CA LEU A 125 16.03 -24.82 -10.88
C LEU A 125 17.43 -25.32 -11.27
N PRO A 126 17.66 -25.70 -12.54
CA PRO A 126 18.92 -26.29 -12.97
C PRO A 126 20.10 -25.30 -12.94
N ASN A 127 19.81 -24.00 -13.01
CA ASN A 127 20.80 -22.91 -12.98
C ASN A 127 21.00 -22.33 -11.58
N VAL A 128 20.47 -22.95 -10.53
CA VAL A 128 20.70 -22.55 -9.13
C VAL A 128 21.75 -23.44 -8.49
N ASP A 129 22.68 -22.80 -7.79
CA ASP A 129 23.57 -23.46 -6.85
C ASP A 129 22.84 -23.63 -5.51
N THR A 130 22.45 -24.86 -5.22
CA THR A 130 21.62 -25.20 -4.05
C THR A 130 22.36 -25.03 -2.72
N ASP A 131 23.70 -25.00 -2.76
CA ASP A 131 24.52 -24.77 -1.57
C ASP A 131 24.68 -23.27 -1.25
N ASN A 132 24.20 -22.40 -2.16
CA ASN A 132 24.33 -20.94 -2.08
C ASN A 132 22.97 -20.24 -2.20
N ILE A 133 22.00 -20.65 -1.39
CA ILE A 133 20.68 -20.01 -1.29
C ILE A 133 20.60 -19.11 -0.06
N GLY A 134 20.30 -17.83 -0.28
CA GLY A 134 19.94 -16.86 0.73
C GLY A 134 18.42 -16.60 0.80
N ILE A 135 17.95 -16.10 1.93
CA ILE A 135 16.55 -15.69 2.11
C ILE A 135 16.52 -14.23 2.59
N VAL A 136 15.70 -13.39 1.98
CA VAL A 136 15.43 -12.02 2.43
C VAL A 136 13.95 -11.90 2.73
N GLY A 137 13.60 -11.79 4.00
CA GLY A 137 12.22 -11.69 4.45
C GLY A 137 11.94 -10.34 5.10
N MET A 138 10.94 -9.62 4.58
CA MET A 138 10.51 -8.33 5.13
C MET A 138 9.31 -8.50 6.06
N SER A 139 9.37 -8.01 7.30
CA SER A 139 8.27 -8.08 8.28
C SER A 139 7.68 -9.49 8.35
N GLN A 140 6.37 -9.68 8.11
CA GLN A 140 5.77 -11.03 8.03
C GLN A 140 6.47 -11.99 7.04
N GLY A 141 7.08 -11.48 5.97
CA GLY A 141 7.91 -12.28 5.08
C GLY A 141 9.16 -12.87 5.76
N GLY A 142 9.69 -12.21 6.79
CA GLY A 142 10.75 -12.72 7.66
C GLY A 142 10.21 -13.72 8.68
N PHE A 143 9.46 -13.22 9.67
CA PHE A 143 9.06 -14.05 10.81
C PHE A 143 8.14 -15.22 10.48
N ALA A 144 7.38 -15.17 9.38
CA ALA A 144 6.48 -16.26 9.00
C ALA A 144 6.99 -17.03 7.78
N ALA A 145 7.21 -16.36 6.65
CA ALA A 145 7.51 -17.08 5.41
C ALA A 145 8.96 -17.56 5.33
N ALA A 146 9.94 -16.72 5.67
CA ALA A 146 11.34 -17.15 5.73
C ALA A 146 11.52 -18.23 6.79
N MET A 147 10.98 -18.03 8.00
CA MET A 147 11.00 -19.06 9.04
C MET A 147 10.26 -20.34 8.65
N GLY A 148 9.16 -20.25 7.89
CA GLY A 148 8.48 -21.40 7.32
C GLY A 148 9.40 -22.20 6.39
N ALA A 149 10.14 -21.51 5.49
CA ALA A 149 11.13 -22.14 4.63
C ALA A 149 12.26 -22.80 5.46
N ILE A 150 12.85 -22.06 6.39
CA ILE A 150 13.93 -22.50 7.28
C ILE A 150 13.53 -23.75 8.08
N THR A 151 12.32 -23.77 8.63
CA THR A 151 11.84 -24.90 9.44
C THR A 151 11.54 -26.12 8.59
N SER A 152 11.08 -25.93 7.35
CA SER A 152 10.78 -27.04 6.43
C SER A 152 12.02 -27.73 5.86
N ASP A 153 13.10 -26.97 5.66
CA ASP A 153 14.37 -27.48 5.17
C ASP A 153 15.54 -26.66 5.73
N PRO A 154 16.00 -26.97 6.97
CA PRO A 154 17.08 -26.24 7.61
C PRO A 154 18.42 -26.33 6.87
N GLN A 155 18.59 -27.33 6.00
CA GLN A 155 19.80 -27.50 5.20
C GLN A 155 19.71 -26.87 3.81
N GLY A 156 18.50 -26.56 3.35
CA GLY A 156 18.23 -26.03 2.02
C GLY A 156 18.63 -24.59 1.76
N TYR A 157 19.17 -23.88 2.76
CA TYR A 157 19.63 -22.51 2.67
C TYR A 157 20.91 -22.31 3.50
N SER A 158 21.60 -21.20 3.24
CA SER A 158 22.91 -20.88 3.83
C SER A 158 22.90 -19.56 4.60
N SER A 159 22.02 -18.61 4.25
CA SER A 159 21.96 -17.31 4.92
C SER A 159 20.56 -16.69 4.88
N VAL A 160 20.23 -15.87 5.88
CA VAL A 160 18.97 -15.12 5.95
C VAL A 160 19.21 -13.66 6.34
N PHE A 161 18.39 -12.77 5.79
CA PHE A 161 18.33 -11.35 6.15
C PHE A 161 16.90 -11.00 6.55
N PHE A 162 16.71 -10.64 7.82
CA PHE A 162 15.46 -10.15 8.37
C PHE A 162 15.40 -8.63 8.18
N MET A 163 14.63 -8.20 7.19
CA MET A 163 14.40 -6.79 6.90
C MET A 163 13.20 -6.32 7.74
N GLU A 164 13.45 -5.48 8.74
CA GLU A 164 12.39 -5.02 9.66
C GLU A 164 11.61 -6.22 10.24
N SER A 165 12.33 -7.27 10.66
CA SER A 165 11.74 -8.51 11.16
C SER A 165 12.65 -9.26 12.15
N GLU A 166 12.26 -10.49 12.47
CA GLU A 166 12.65 -11.29 13.62
C GLU A 166 12.41 -12.79 13.31
N VAL A 167 12.89 -13.68 14.17
CA VAL A 167 12.84 -15.14 13.95
C VAL A 167 11.54 -15.81 14.44
N ASN A 168 10.62 -15.06 15.04
CA ASN A 168 9.45 -15.59 15.73
C ASN A 168 8.24 -14.69 15.53
N ALA A 169 7.04 -15.16 15.87
CA ALA A 169 5.85 -14.32 15.76
C ALA A 169 6.02 -12.99 16.53
N PRO A 170 5.52 -11.85 16.00
CA PRO A 170 5.65 -10.54 16.61
C PRO A 170 5.22 -10.53 18.07
N GLY A 171 6.07 -9.99 18.95
CA GLY A 171 5.76 -9.94 20.38
C GLY A 171 5.77 -11.30 21.08
N SER A 172 6.50 -12.29 20.54
CA SER A 172 6.81 -13.55 21.24
C SER A 172 8.27 -13.58 21.72
N LEU A 173 8.51 -14.23 22.86
CA LEU A 173 9.87 -14.55 23.36
C LEU A 173 10.25 -16.01 23.09
N ASP A 174 9.41 -16.74 22.34
CA ASP A 174 9.70 -18.10 21.93
C ASP A 174 10.78 -18.13 20.86
N LEU A 175 12.00 -18.50 21.26
CA LEU A 175 13.17 -18.63 20.40
C LEU A 175 13.51 -20.11 20.11
N SER A 176 12.56 -21.03 20.28
CA SER A 176 12.78 -22.47 20.05
C SER A 176 13.24 -22.81 18.62
N ALA A 177 12.87 -21.99 17.63
CA ALA A 177 13.29 -22.13 16.24
C ALA A 177 14.63 -21.44 15.91
N ALA A 178 15.17 -20.61 16.82
CA ALA A 178 16.43 -19.90 16.60
C ALA A 178 17.63 -20.81 16.29
N PRO A 179 17.77 -22.02 16.87
CA PRO A 179 18.86 -22.93 16.51
C PRO A 179 18.84 -23.40 15.04
N LEU A 180 17.70 -23.29 14.35
CA LEU A 180 17.58 -23.62 12.92
C LEU A 180 18.09 -22.49 12.02
N VAL A 181 18.26 -21.28 12.58
CA VAL A 181 18.66 -20.09 11.85
C VAL A 181 20.18 -20.11 11.64
N LYS A 182 20.61 -20.29 10.39
CA LYS A 182 22.01 -20.15 9.97
C LYS A 182 22.38 -18.67 9.89
N ASN A 183 23.53 -18.32 9.29
CA ASN A 183 24.04 -16.96 9.13
C ASN A 183 22.90 -15.94 8.94
N ALA A 184 22.64 -15.11 9.96
CA ALA A 184 21.50 -14.19 9.99
C ALA A 184 21.89 -12.73 10.20
N ALA A 185 21.32 -11.85 9.40
CA ALA A 185 21.36 -10.41 9.60
C ALA A 185 19.98 -9.87 10.00
N PHE A 186 19.99 -8.86 10.86
CA PHE A 186 18.79 -8.12 11.28
C PHE A 186 18.96 -6.65 10.90
N ASN A 187 18.01 -6.10 10.15
CA ASN A 187 17.99 -4.68 9.81
C ASN A 187 16.78 -4.03 10.46
N ILE A 188 17.01 -3.26 11.52
CA ILE A 188 15.97 -2.60 12.31
C ILE A 188 16.20 -1.10 12.28
N GLY A 189 15.34 -0.38 11.58
CA GLY A 189 15.38 1.05 11.40
C GLY A 189 15.22 1.82 12.70
N THR A 190 16.00 2.88 12.88
CA THR A 190 15.98 3.66 14.12
C THR A 190 14.65 4.41 14.33
N VAL A 191 13.88 4.64 13.26
CA VAL A 191 12.60 5.36 13.25
C VAL A 191 11.42 4.39 13.15
N THR A 192 11.65 3.07 13.22
CA THR A 192 10.57 2.09 13.11
C THR A 192 9.51 2.28 14.19
N GLU A 193 8.27 2.32 13.74
CA GLU A 193 7.03 2.40 14.51
C GLU A 193 6.58 1.03 15.04
N LEU A 194 7.33 -0.04 14.73
CA LEU A 194 7.03 -1.41 15.13
C LEU A 194 8.12 -2.03 16.02
N GLY A 195 8.79 -1.22 16.85
CA GLY A 195 9.75 -1.73 17.85
C GLY A 195 9.16 -2.82 18.77
N VAL A 196 7.85 -2.78 19.01
CA VAL A 196 7.12 -3.79 19.79
C VAL A 196 7.28 -5.22 19.26
N MET A 197 7.55 -5.41 17.96
CA MET A 197 7.78 -6.74 17.36
C MET A 197 8.95 -7.47 18.04
N ILE A 198 9.97 -6.73 18.45
CA ILE A 198 11.17 -7.22 19.14
C ILE A 198 11.24 -6.72 20.60
N PHE A 199 10.09 -6.45 21.21
CA PHE A 199 9.96 -6.04 22.63
C PHE A 199 10.75 -4.79 23.04
N ILE A 200 10.82 -3.79 22.15
CA ILE A 200 11.40 -2.49 22.47
C ILE A 200 10.40 -1.36 22.24
N GLY A 201 10.55 -0.26 22.98
CA GLY A 201 9.65 0.90 22.87
C GLY A 201 9.95 1.81 21.67
N LYS A 202 11.13 1.69 21.04
CA LYS A 202 11.57 2.51 19.90
C LYS A 202 12.68 1.80 19.14
N GLY A 203 12.78 2.03 17.84
CA GLY A 203 13.73 1.34 16.95
C GLY A 203 15.20 1.43 17.35
N SER A 204 15.63 2.58 17.89
CA SER A 204 17.00 2.78 18.35
C SER A 204 17.44 1.80 19.45
N ASP A 205 16.50 1.18 20.16
CA ASP A 205 16.80 0.28 21.28
C ASP A 205 16.99 -1.18 20.84
N ALA A 206 17.06 -1.47 19.53
CA ALA A 206 17.29 -2.82 19.02
C ALA A 206 18.54 -3.52 19.62
N PRO A 207 19.66 -2.84 19.91
CA PRO A 207 20.83 -3.43 20.57
C PRO A 207 20.56 -4.10 21.91
N VAL A 208 19.53 -3.65 22.63
CA VAL A 208 19.13 -4.18 23.95
C VAL A 208 17.81 -4.95 23.88
N SER A 209 17.39 -5.35 22.67
CA SER A 209 16.17 -6.13 22.49
C SER A 209 16.31 -7.50 23.17
N PRO A 210 15.34 -7.90 24.02
CA PRO A 210 15.34 -9.22 24.64
C PRO A 210 15.05 -10.34 23.64
N VAL A 211 14.59 -10.01 22.43
CA VAL A 211 14.42 -10.97 21.32
C VAL A 211 15.73 -11.15 20.57
N LEU A 212 16.48 -10.07 20.33
CA LEU A 212 17.70 -10.12 19.52
C LEU A 212 18.93 -10.59 20.31
N GLN A 213 19.18 -10.07 21.52
CA GLN A 213 20.39 -10.39 22.29
C GLN A 213 20.67 -11.91 22.42
N PRO A 214 19.67 -12.78 22.72
CA PRO A 214 19.90 -14.22 22.79
C PRO A 214 20.36 -14.83 21.45
N LEU A 215 19.94 -14.27 20.31
CA LEU A 215 20.33 -14.74 18.98
C LEU A 215 21.80 -14.45 18.65
N PHE A 216 22.38 -13.44 19.31
CA PHE A 216 23.78 -13.04 19.20
C PHE A 216 24.65 -13.67 20.29
N ASN A 217 24.06 -14.49 21.18
CA ASN A 217 24.74 -15.10 22.33
C ASN A 217 25.48 -14.06 23.20
N THR A 218 24.83 -12.92 23.46
CA THR A 218 25.39 -11.82 24.27
C THR A 218 24.37 -11.35 25.32
N ALA A 219 24.88 -10.94 26.48
CA ALA A 219 24.10 -10.20 27.48
C ALA A 219 24.33 -8.67 27.40
N ASP A 220 25.44 -8.25 26.80
CA ASP A 220 25.77 -6.85 26.55
C ASP A 220 24.98 -6.31 25.34
N PRO A 221 24.76 -4.99 25.24
CA PRO A 221 24.18 -4.38 24.05
C PRO A 221 24.91 -4.81 22.78
N ILE A 222 24.16 -5.20 21.75
CA ILE A 222 24.73 -5.61 20.46
C ILE A 222 25.42 -4.42 19.81
N GLU A 223 26.68 -4.58 19.41
CA GLU A 223 27.42 -3.56 18.69
C GLU A 223 26.95 -3.52 17.22
N VAL A 224 26.35 -2.40 16.80
CA VAL A 224 25.80 -2.23 15.45
C VAL A 224 26.89 -2.35 14.39
N GLY A 225 26.64 -3.14 13.36
CA GLY A 225 27.58 -3.37 12.25
C GLY A 225 28.70 -4.39 12.56
N LYS A 226 28.79 -4.91 13.79
CA LYS A 226 29.74 -5.97 14.13
C LYS A 226 29.20 -7.34 13.75
N VAL A 227 30.06 -8.15 13.14
CA VAL A 227 29.80 -9.58 12.91
C VAL A 227 30.19 -10.37 14.15
N TYR A 228 29.23 -11.07 14.73
CA TYR A 228 29.41 -12.06 15.80
C TYR A 228 29.39 -13.46 15.19
N GLY A 229 29.97 -14.45 15.87
CA GLY A 229 29.99 -15.84 15.41
C GLY A 229 30.92 -16.09 14.21
N SER A 230 30.67 -17.19 13.50
CA SER A 230 31.48 -17.67 12.37
C SER A 230 30.60 -17.92 11.15
N ILE A 231 31.00 -17.41 9.99
CA ILE A 231 30.25 -17.57 8.73
C ILE A 231 30.34 -19.03 8.28
N GLU A 232 31.52 -19.61 8.39
CA GLU A 232 31.84 -20.98 8.02
C GLU A 232 31.01 -21.97 8.84
N ASP A 233 30.79 -21.68 10.13
CA ASP A 233 29.99 -22.53 11.02
C ASP A 233 28.48 -22.25 10.93
N GLY A 234 28.06 -21.29 10.09
CA GLY A 234 26.64 -20.91 9.97
C GLY A 234 26.10 -20.13 11.18
N THR A 235 26.96 -19.65 12.07
CA THR A 235 26.58 -18.99 13.34
C THR A 235 26.68 -17.48 13.27
N ALA A 236 27.05 -16.90 12.12
CA ALA A 236 27.30 -15.47 12.02
C ALA A 236 26.04 -14.64 12.26
N ARG A 237 26.18 -13.52 12.97
CA ARG A 237 25.10 -12.56 13.28
C ARG A 237 25.54 -11.12 13.12
N ILE A 238 24.68 -10.27 12.57
CA ILE A 238 24.90 -8.81 12.49
C ILE A 238 23.59 -8.04 12.66
N LEU A 239 23.66 -6.92 13.37
CA LEU A 239 22.56 -5.96 13.51
C LEU A 239 22.91 -4.67 12.76
N TYR A 240 22.02 -4.25 11.87
CA TYR A 240 22.05 -2.96 11.20
C TYR A 240 20.94 -2.05 11.73
N GLN A 241 21.24 -0.76 11.86
CA GLN A 241 20.28 0.26 12.28
C GLN A 241 20.28 1.49 11.36
N PRO A 242 19.77 1.37 10.12
CA PRO A 242 19.62 2.52 9.23
C PRO A 242 18.57 3.52 9.76
N TRP A 243 18.66 4.78 9.32
CA TRP A 243 17.63 5.78 9.60
C TRP A 243 16.45 5.59 8.66
N GLU A 244 15.48 4.78 9.08
CA GLU A 244 14.26 4.49 8.33
C GLU A 244 13.12 4.03 9.25
N ASN A 245 11.91 4.03 8.72
CA ASN A 245 10.72 3.45 9.35
C ASN A 245 10.39 2.08 8.73
N HIS A 246 9.39 1.38 9.29
CA HIS A 246 9.11 0.00 8.93
C HIS A 246 8.76 -0.19 7.44
N ALA A 247 7.89 0.67 6.92
CA ALA A 247 7.49 0.62 5.51
C ALA A 247 8.57 1.14 4.55
N GLY A 248 9.52 1.94 5.04
CA GLY A 248 10.61 2.51 4.26
C GLY A 248 11.67 1.49 3.86
N ALA A 249 11.85 0.43 4.63
CA ALA A 249 12.93 -0.55 4.42
C ALA A 249 12.89 -1.24 3.05
N THR A 250 11.72 -1.42 2.42
CA THR A 250 11.60 -2.02 1.07
C THR A 250 12.11 -1.12 -0.05
N ASP A 251 12.20 0.18 0.20
CA ASP A 251 12.57 1.24 -0.75
C ASP A 251 13.63 2.15 -0.11
N SER A 252 14.62 1.52 0.53
CA SER A 252 15.70 2.20 1.25
C SER A 252 17.05 1.77 0.71
N ILE A 253 17.86 2.76 0.31
CA ILE A 253 19.24 2.54 -0.16
C ILE A 253 20.06 1.81 0.90
N PRO A 254 20.11 2.26 2.18
CA PRO A 254 20.90 1.55 3.19
C PRO A 254 20.35 0.15 3.50
N ALA A 255 19.03 -0.06 3.60
CA ALA A 255 18.50 -1.40 3.89
C ALA A 255 18.82 -2.42 2.78
N ILE A 256 18.66 -2.02 1.52
CA ILE A 256 19.00 -2.85 0.37
C ILE A 256 20.52 -3.06 0.28
N ALA A 257 21.33 -2.05 0.61
CA ALA A 257 22.79 -2.18 0.67
C ALA A 257 23.21 -3.19 1.75
N ASN A 258 22.64 -3.11 2.95
CA ASN A 258 22.90 -4.03 4.05
C ASN A 258 22.54 -5.47 3.67
N ALA A 259 21.41 -5.67 2.99
CA ALA A 259 21.01 -6.98 2.49
C ALA A 259 22.01 -7.54 1.47
N ILE A 260 22.45 -6.70 0.53
CA ILE A 260 23.44 -7.08 -0.48
C ILE A 260 24.79 -7.40 0.16
N GLU A 261 25.28 -6.53 1.04
CA GLU A 261 26.56 -6.71 1.75
C GLU A 261 26.56 -8.02 2.52
N TRP A 262 25.49 -8.29 3.26
CA TRP A 262 25.33 -9.54 4.01
C TRP A 262 25.40 -10.76 3.10
N MET A 263 24.65 -10.78 2.01
CA MET A 263 24.63 -11.92 1.09
C MET A 263 25.91 -12.05 0.26
N GLN A 264 26.65 -10.96 0.03
CA GLN A 264 27.98 -11.00 -0.59
C GLN A 264 29.02 -11.55 0.38
N LEU A 265 28.84 -11.34 1.68
CA LEU A 265 29.70 -11.87 2.73
C LEU A 265 29.46 -13.37 2.99
N THR A 266 28.20 -13.83 2.93
CA THR A 266 27.82 -15.19 3.36
C THR A 266 27.58 -16.19 2.23
N LEU A 267 27.42 -15.73 0.98
CA LEU A 267 27.21 -16.60 -0.19
C LEU A 267 28.35 -16.45 -1.20
N LYS A 268 28.53 -17.46 -2.06
CA LYS A 268 29.56 -17.48 -3.11
C LYS A 268 28.94 -17.34 -4.50
N GLY A 269 29.68 -16.73 -5.44
CA GLY A 269 29.32 -16.69 -6.86
C GLY A 269 28.62 -15.42 -7.36
N GLY A 270 28.47 -14.38 -6.52
CA GLY A 270 28.09 -13.04 -6.98
C GLY A 270 29.22 -12.34 -7.74
N ASN A 271 28.89 -11.30 -8.51
CA ASN A 271 29.88 -10.56 -9.32
C ASN A 271 30.64 -9.43 -8.57
N GLY A 272 30.40 -9.28 -7.26
CA GLY A 272 31.08 -8.28 -6.42
C GLY A 272 30.71 -6.82 -6.68
N LEU A 273 29.65 -6.52 -7.47
CA LEU A 273 29.19 -5.15 -7.67
C LEU A 273 28.83 -4.51 -6.31
N SER A 274 29.47 -3.38 -6.01
CA SER A 274 29.33 -2.65 -4.73
C SER A 274 27.86 -2.51 -4.30
N PRO A 275 27.52 -2.73 -3.01
CA PRO A 275 26.16 -2.56 -2.48
C PRO A 275 25.58 -1.15 -2.71
N GLN A 276 26.42 -0.14 -2.90
CA GLN A 276 26.01 1.25 -3.14
C GLN A 276 25.62 1.50 -4.60
N ASN A 277 25.97 0.62 -5.54
CA ASN A 277 25.56 0.73 -6.94
C ASN A 277 24.12 0.24 -7.14
N GLN A 278 23.15 1.08 -6.77
CA GLN A 278 21.72 0.77 -6.86
C GLN A 278 21.04 1.64 -7.92
N VAL A 279 20.13 1.05 -8.69
CA VAL A 279 19.43 1.69 -9.81
C VAL A 279 17.91 1.66 -9.64
N TRP A 280 17.39 0.88 -8.70
CA TRP A 280 15.96 0.86 -8.37
C TRP A 280 15.33 2.24 -8.08
N PRO A 281 16.02 3.30 -7.60
CA PRO A 281 15.37 4.61 -7.46
C PRO A 281 14.85 5.16 -8.80
N ILE A 282 15.51 4.85 -9.92
CA ILE A 282 15.06 5.22 -11.26
C ILE A 282 13.78 4.47 -11.62
N LYS A 283 13.69 3.17 -11.27
CA LYS A 283 12.48 2.37 -11.43
C LYS A 283 11.33 3.00 -10.64
N LEU A 284 11.57 3.37 -9.37
CA LEU A 284 10.56 3.98 -8.51
C LEU A 284 10.04 5.31 -9.11
N ILE A 285 10.93 6.15 -9.67
CA ILE A 285 10.51 7.36 -10.40
C ILE A 285 9.61 6.99 -11.59
N GLY A 286 10.00 5.99 -12.38
CA GLY A 286 9.20 5.50 -13.52
C GLY A 286 7.79 5.04 -13.12
N THR A 287 7.69 4.15 -12.12
CA THR A 287 6.40 3.66 -11.64
C THR A 287 5.57 4.76 -10.95
N ALA A 288 6.22 5.75 -10.33
CA ALA A 288 5.54 6.88 -9.69
C ALA A 288 4.97 7.85 -10.72
N LEU A 289 5.70 8.10 -11.82
CA LEU A 289 5.17 8.84 -12.97
C LEU A 289 3.98 8.11 -13.58
N ALA A 290 4.03 6.78 -13.66
CA ALA A 290 2.91 5.99 -14.16
C ALA A 290 1.66 6.11 -13.27
N LEU A 291 1.84 6.02 -11.95
CA LEU A 291 0.76 6.25 -10.98
C LEU A 291 0.20 7.67 -11.07
N PHE A 292 1.05 8.68 -11.15
CA PHE A 292 0.62 10.06 -11.31
C PHE A 292 -0.15 10.26 -12.62
N GLY A 293 0.30 9.63 -13.72
CA GLY A 293 -0.42 9.58 -14.99
C GLY A 293 -1.82 8.98 -14.84
N ALA A 294 -1.94 7.86 -14.12
CA ALA A 294 -3.22 7.20 -13.86
C ALA A 294 -4.19 8.10 -13.05
N MET A 295 -3.69 8.77 -12.02
CA MET A 295 -4.47 9.74 -11.23
C MET A 295 -4.90 10.94 -12.08
N LEU A 296 -3.99 11.46 -12.91
CA LEU A 296 -4.25 12.58 -13.80
C LEU A 296 -5.28 12.23 -14.88
N PHE A 297 -5.25 11.00 -15.41
CA PHE A 297 -6.11 10.51 -16.49
C PHE A 297 -7.61 10.61 -16.16
N ILE A 298 -7.98 10.42 -14.89
CA ILE A 298 -9.37 10.43 -14.40
C ILE A 298 -10.09 11.72 -14.82
N PHE A 299 -9.42 12.87 -14.71
CA PHE A 299 -10.01 14.19 -14.94
C PHE A 299 -10.33 14.51 -16.42
N PRO A 300 -9.38 14.43 -17.37
CA PRO A 300 -9.67 14.67 -18.78
C PRO A 300 -10.55 13.57 -19.37
N MET A 301 -10.38 12.31 -18.99
CA MET A 301 -11.22 11.22 -19.52
C MET A 301 -12.69 11.42 -19.17
N GLY A 302 -13.01 11.61 -17.89
CA GLY A 302 -14.38 11.86 -17.47
C GLY A 302 -14.96 13.15 -18.07
N ALA A 303 -14.14 14.18 -18.25
CA ALA A 303 -14.56 15.41 -18.91
C ALA A 303 -14.87 15.24 -20.40
N LEU A 304 -14.08 14.45 -21.13
CA LEU A 304 -14.33 14.15 -22.54
C LEU A 304 -15.55 13.25 -22.71
N LEU A 305 -15.74 12.27 -21.81
CA LEU A 305 -16.96 11.45 -21.79
C LEU A 305 -18.22 12.31 -21.63
N LEU A 306 -18.18 13.33 -20.76
CA LEU A 306 -19.30 14.28 -20.59
C LEU A 306 -19.62 15.11 -21.85
N GLU A 307 -18.73 15.19 -22.83
CA GLU A 307 -18.99 15.85 -24.12
C GLU A 307 -19.70 14.93 -25.14
N THR A 308 -19.79 13.63 -24.85
CA THR A 308 -20.48 12.67 -25.74
C THR A 308 -22.01 12.83 -25.65
N PRO A 309 -22.77 12.49 -26.72
CA PRO A 309 -24.23 12.58 -26.70
C PRO A 309 -24.86 11.82 -25.52
N TYR A 310 -24.35 10.64 -25.18
CA TYR A 310 -24.90 9.78 -24.14
C TYR A 310 -24.82 10.38 -22.73
N PHE A 311 -23.69 11.01 -22.39
CA PHE A 311 -23.41 11.57 -21.06
C PHE A 311 -23.62 13.08 -20.96
N SER A 312 -23.77 13.79 -22.08
CA SER A 312 -23.99 15.25 -22.10
C SER A 312 -25.18 15.70 -21.24
N VAL A 313 -26.20 14.84 -21.08
CA VAL A 313 -27.36 15.05 -20.20
C VAL A 313 -27.01 15.22 -18.71
N LEU A 314 -25.80 14.81 -18.29
CA LEU A 314 -25.30 14.96 -16.92
C LEU A 314 -24.67 16.35 -16.68
N LYS A 315 -24.42 17.14 -17.73
CA LYS A 315 -23.90 18.51 -17.61
C LYS A 315 -25.04 19.47 -17.25
N GLU A 316 -25.33 19.58 -15.96
CA GLU A 316 -26.37 20.48 -15.47
C GLU A 316 -25.80 21.78 -14.90
N LYS A 317 -26.66 22.78 -14.77
CA LYS A 317 -26.31 24.05 -14.13
C LYS A 317 -25.91 23.80 -12.67
N LEU A 318 -24.82 24.43 -12.25
CA LEU A 318 -24.40 24.42 -10.85
C LEU A 318 -25.53 24.95 -9.96
N PRO A 319 -25.90 24.23 -8.89
CA PRO A 319 -26.90 24.72 -7.97
C PRO A 319 -26.39 25.95 -7.22
N GLU A 320 -27.33 26.83 -6.85
CA GLU A 320 -27.05 27.94 -5.95
C GLU A 320 -26.51 27.41 -4.62
N TYR A 321 -25.42 28.00 -4.14
CA TYR A 321 -24.80 27.59 -2.89
C TYR A 321 -25.58 28.16 -1.69
N ARG A 322 -26.00 27.28 -0.78
CA ARG A 322 -26.66 27.64 0.49
C ARG A 322 -26.06 26.89 1.68
N GLY A 323 -24.77 26.53 1.57
CA GLY A 323 -24.02 25.85 2.62
C GLY A 323 -23.52 26.80 3.72
N TYR A 324 -22.51 26.35 4.46
CA TYR A 324 -21.88 27.14 5.51
C TYR A 324 -21.03 28.28 4.97
N GLU A 325 -20.93 29.36 5.75
CA GLU A 325 -20.20 30.59 5.39
C GLU A 325 -19.50 31.18 6.61
N GLY A 326 -18.45 31.98 6.38
CA GLY A 326 -17.71 32.65 7.46
C GLY A 326 -17.20 31.65 8.50
N ARG A 327 -17.49 31.92 9.78
CA ARG A 327 -17.04 31.07 10.90
C ARG A 327 -17.60 29.64 10.84
N SER A 328 -18.84 29.43 10.42
CA SER A 328 -19.43 28.08 10.39
C SER A 328 -18.78 27.20 9.32
N TRP A 329 -18.28 27.80 8.24
CA TRP A 329 -17.51 27.06 7.22
C TRP A 329 -16.22 26.52 7.80
N TRP A 330 -15.44 27.35 8.52
CA TRP A 330 -14.20 26.93 9.16
C TRP A 330 -14.42 25.85 10.22
N ILE A 331 -15.46 25.97 11.04
CA ILE A 331 -15.83 24.94 12.01
C ILE A 331 -16.14 23.62 11.28
N SER A 332 -16.95 23.68 10.22
CA SER A 332 -17.29 22.48 9.44
C SER A 332 -16.06 21.84 8.80
N ALA A 333 -15.16 22.63 8.21
CA ALA A 333 -13.91 22.16 7.62
C ALA A 333 -12.98 21.50 8.66
N LEU A 334 -12.85 22.10 9.85
CA LEU A 334 -12.08 21.50 10.95
C LEU A 334 -12.69 20.17 11.42
N ILE A 335 -14.02 20.09 11.52
CA ILE A 335 -14.70 18.84 11.86
C ILE A 335 -14.44 17.77 10.79
N THR A 336 -14.54 18.11 9.50
CA THR A 336 -14.22 17.20 8.40
C THR A 336 -12.78 16.70 8.47
N ALA A 337 -11.83 17.58 8.78
CA ALA A 337 -10.42 17.20 8.94
C ALA A 337 -10.19 16.32 10.19
N ALA A 338 -10.93 16.54 11.28
CA ALA A 338 -10.66 15.91 12.57
C ALA A 338 -11.34 14.55 12.78
N ILE A 339 -12.54 14.30 12.24
CA ILE A 339 -13.32 13.07 12.52
C ILE A 339 -12.51 11.80 12.22
N GLY A 340 -11.87 11.75 11.05
CA GLY A 340 -11.09 10.59 10.62
C GLY A 340 -9.99 10.23 11.63
N PRO A 341 -9.00 11.11 11.86
CA PRO A 341 -7.91 10.88 12.81
C PRO A 341 -8.37 10.57 14.23
N LEU A 342 -9.40 11.25 14.74
CA LEU A 342 -9.90 11.06 16.11
C LEU A 342 -10.46 9.65 16.34
N LEU A 343 -11.05 9.03 15.31
CA LEU A 343 -11.60 7.68 15.38
C LEU A 343 -10.57 6.61 14.98
N TYR A 344 -9.51 7.00 14.28
CA TYR A 344 -8.63 6.07 13.58
C TYR A 344 -7.99 5.05 14.53
N LEU A 345 -7.26 5.52 15.54
CA LEU A 345 -6.57 4.63 16.48
C LEU A 345 -7.55 3.76 17.28
N PHE A 346 -8.70 4.33 17.67
CA PHE A 346 -9.75 3.59 18.38
C PHE A 346 -10.26 2.41 17.54
N VAL A 347 -10.58 2.64 16.25
CA VAL A 347 -11.05 1.59 15.35
C VAL A 347 -9.96 0.58 15.07
N TRP A 348 -8.72 1.02 14.81
CA TRP A 348 -7.59 0.12 14.58
C TRP A 348 -7.36 -0.81 15.76
N ASN A 349 -7.32 -0.28 16.98
CA ASN A 349 -7.10 -1.09 18.17
C ASN A 349 -8.19 -2.18 18.34
N HIS A 350 -9.45 -1.85 18.12
CA HIS A 350 -10.55 -2.83 18.21
C HIS A 350 -10.51 -3.83 17.05
N MET A 351 -10.47 -3.35 15.81
CA MET A 351 -10.51 -4.23 14.63
C MET A 351 -9.29 -5.14 14.51
N PHE A 352 -8.15 -4.78 15.10
CA PHE A 352 -6.95 -5.60 15.08
C PHE A 352 -6.98 -6.73 16.12
N PHE A 353 -7.44 -6.47 17.35
CA PHE A 353 -7.38 -7.46 18.45
C PHE A 353 -8.72 -8.11 18.81
N MET A 354 -9.83 -7.38 18.69
CA MET A 354 -11.19 -7.84 19.02
C MET A 354 -12.18 -7.34 17.96
N PRO A 355 -12.10 -7.88 16.73
CA PRO A 355 -12.82 -7.33 15.58
C PRO A 355 -14.34 -7.39 15.77
N TRP A 356 -15.01 -6.25 15.59
CA TRP A 356 -16.48 -6.20 15.56
C TRP A 356 -17.05 -6.91 14.33
N ILE A 357 -16.26 -7.02 13.25
CA ILE A 357 -16.62 -7.73 12.03
C ILE A 357 -15.49 -8.70 11.68
N SER A 358 -15.74 -9.99 11.88
CA SER A 358 -14.81 -11.04 11.47
C SER A 358 -14.77 -11.19 9.94
N PRO A 359 -13.58 -11.47 9.36
CA PRO A 359 -13.46 -11.78 7.94
C PRO A 359 -14.36 -12.94 7.52
N ASN A 360 -14.98 -12.81 6.35
CA ASN A 360 -15.91 -13.80 5.81
C ASN A 360 -15.85 -13.81 4.27
N ARG A 361 -16.66 -14.63 3.59
CA ARG A 361 -16.60 -14.77 2.13
C ARG A 361 -16.89 -13.47 1.36
N LEU A 362 -17.68 -12.57 1.91
CA LEU A 362 -17.99 -11.27 1.30
C LEU A 362 -16.91 -10.22 1.61
N TRP A 363 -16.38 -10.24 2.83
CA TRP A 363 -15.34 -9.33 3.31
C TRP A 363 -14.11 -10.10 3.83
N PRO A 364 -13.33 -10.71 2.93
CA PRO A 364 -12.31 -11.69 3.30
C PRO A 364 -10.98 -11.08 3.76
N GLN A 365 -10.81 -9.76 3.72
CA GLN A 365 -9.53 -9.09 3.95
C GLN A 365 -9.55 -8.32 5.27
N ASN A 366 -8.73 -8.73 6.24
CA ASN A 366 -8.75 -8.15 7.58
C ASN A 366 -8.47 -6.63 7.57
N PHE A 367 -7.41 -6.19 6.90
CA PHE A 367 -7.04 -4.77 6.84
C PHE A 367 -8.02 -3.92 6.02
N THR A 368 -8.61 -4.49 4.96
CA THR A 368 -9.70 -3.82 4.25
C THR A 368 -10.93 -3.66 5.15
N ASN A 369 -11.20 -4.63 6.04
CA ASN A 369 -12.28 -4.53 7.03
C ASN A 369 -12.04 -3.41 8.06
N VAL A 370 -10.80 -3.21 8.50
CA VAL A 370 -10.44 -2.08 9.38
C VAL A 370 -10.81 -0.76 8.71
N TYR A 371 -10.40 -0.56 7.45
CA TYR A 371 -10.77 0.62 6.67
C TYR A 371 -12.27 0.77 6.44
N MET A 372 -12.94 -0.34 6.15
CA MET A 372 -14.37 -0.38 5.93
C MET A 372 -15.12 0.13 7.16
N VAL A 373 -14.82 -0.43 8.34
CA VAL A 373 -15.45 -0.06 9.62
C VAL A 373 -15.12 1.40 9.97
N TRP A 374 -13.86 1.81 9.84
CA TRP A 374 -13.46 3.20 10.09
C TRP A 374 -14.21 4.18 9.18
N SER A 375 -14.31 3.86 7.89
CA SER A 375 -15.04 4.67 6.91
C SER A 375 -16.53 4.72 7.24
N MET A 376 -17.17 3.59 7.56
CA MET A 376 -18.59 3.53 7.92
C MET A 376 -18.91 4.40 9.14
N LEU A 377 -18.07 4.37 10.19
CA LEU A 377 -18.24 5.21 11.37
C LEU A 377 -18.09 6.69 11.04
N CYS A 378 -17.05 7.06 10.28
CA CYS A 378 -16.87 8.44 9.81
C CYS A 378 -18.06 8.91 8.97
N GLY A 379 -18.57 8.05 8.08
CA GLY A 379 -19.72 8.30 7.22
C GLY A 379 -21.01 8.49 8.00
N ALA A 380 -21.28 7.62 8.98
CA ALA A 380 -22.45 7.73 9.86
C ALA A 380 -22.44 9.04 10.65
N ILE A 381 -21.30 9.43 11.22
CA ILE A 381 -21.15 10.70 11.92
C ILE A 381 -21.34 11.88 10.96
N ALA A 382 -20.77 11.82 9.75
CA ALA A 382 -20.96 12.85 8.73
C ALA A 382 -22.44 13.01 8.35
N ILE A 383 -23.19 11.91 8.20
CA ILE A 383 -24.65 11.93 7.94
C ILE A 383 -25.37 12.63 9.09
N ILE A 384 -25.09 12.26 10.34
CA ILE A 384 -25.71 12.88 11.53
C ILE A 384 -25.43 14.39 11.55
N LEU A 385 -24.17 14.79 11.35
CA LEU A 385 -23.78 16.20 11.35
C LEU A 385 -24.40 16.98 10.19
N MET A 386 -24.54 16.37 9.01
CA MET A 386 -25.24 16.96 7.87
C MET A 386 -26.72 17.18 8.17
N LEU A 387 -27.40 16.19 8.77
CA LEU A 387 -28.81 16.29 9.14
C LEU A 387 -29.01 17.38 10.21
N LEU A 388 -28.21 17.36 11.27
CA LEU A 388 -28.22 18.40 12.30
C LEU A 388 -27.97 19.78 11.69
N GLY A 389 -26.93 19.90 10.87
CA GLY A 389 -26.58 21.13 10.18
C GLY A 389 -27.69 21.68 9.28
N HIS A 390 -28.34 20.79 8.53
CA HIS A 390 -29.48 21.14 7.68
C HIS A 390 -30.65 21.65 8.53
N TYR A 391 -31.14 20.86 9.49
CA TYR A 391 -32.37 21.20 10.21
C TYR A 391 -32.21 22.34 11.22
N THR A 392 -31.02 22.52 11.80
CA THR A 392 -30.79 23.59 12.80
C THR A 392 -30.44 24.94 12.18
N SER A 393 -29.75 24.94 11.02
CA SER A 393 -29.14 26.14 10.43
C SER A 393 -29.53 26.36 8.97
N LEU A 394 -29.19 25.43 8.07
CA LEU A 394 -29.22 25.70 6.62
C LEU A 394 -30.64 25.72 6.04
N LYS A 395 -31.56 24.92 6.57
CA LYS A 395 -32.98 24.91 6.16
C LYS A 395 -33.64 26.27 6.41
N LYS A 396 -33.28 26.95 7.51
CA LYS A 396 -33.76 28.33 7.82
C LYS A 396 -33.27 29.36 6.80
N ARG A 397 -32.19 29.06 6.08
CA ARG A 397 -31.64 29.86 4.96
C ARG A 397 -32.19 29.40 3.60
N GLY A 398 -33.17 28.51 3.59
CA GLY A 398 -33.79 27.95 2.38
C GLY A 398 -32.93 26.93 1.63
N ALA A 399 -31.93 26.32 2.30
CA ALA A 399 -31.19 25.21 1.69
C ALA A 399 -32.08 23.98 1.50
N THR A 400 -31.91 23.29 0.39
CA THR A 400 -32.64 22.08 -0.01
C THR A 400 -31.68 21.03 -0.54
N LEU A 401 -32.18 19.82 -0.80
CA LEU A 401 -31.41 18.75 -1.46
C LEU A 401 -30.88 19.16 -2.85
N ALA A 402 -31.55 20.10 -3.52
CA ALA A 402 -31.10 20.66 -4.80
C ALA A 402 -29.82 21.48 -4.63
N ASN A 403 -29.73 22.29 -3.57
CA ASN A 403 -28.53 23.06 -3.24
C ASN A 403 -27.33 22.17 -2.93
N TYR A 404 -27.59 20.96 -2.44
CA TYR A 404 -26.57 19.96 -2.15
C TYR A 404 -26.19 19.09 -3.36
N GLY A 405 -26.84 19.30 -4.52
CA GLY A 405 -26.57 18.56 -5.75
C GLY A 405 -27.11 17.13 -5.78
N LEU A 406 -28.10 16.82 -4.95
CA LEU A 406 -28.77 15.52 -4.90
C LEU A 406 -30.00 15.48 -5.83
N THR A 407 -30.72 16.59 -5.93
CA THR A 407 -31.90 16.71 -6.79
C THR A 407 -31.75 17.87 -7.75
N ASP A 408 -32.67 17.97 -8.71
CA ASP A 408 -32.81 19.17 -9.52
C ASP A 408 -33.59 20.28 -8.80
N ALA A 409 -33.82 21.40 -9.48
CA ALA A 409 -34.56 22.54 -8.93
C ALA A 409 -36.01 22.19 -8.54
N SER A 410 -36.63 21.20 -9.20
CA SER A 410 -37.95 20.64 -8.86
C SER A 410 -37.92 19.64 -7.70
N ARG A 411 -36.75 19.40 -7.10
CA ARG A 411 -36.52 18.46 -5.99
C ARG A 411 -36.77 16.99 -6.37
N THR A 412 -36.59 16.65 -7.65
CA THR A 412 -36.76 15.29 -8.16
C THR A 412 -35.42 14.55 -8.21
N PHE A 413 -35.43 13.28 -7.79
CA PHE A 413 -34.32 12.36 -8.03
C PHE A 413 -34.45 11.74 -9.41
N HIS A 414 -33.40 11.87 -10.21
CA HIS A 414 -33.36 11.32 -11.57
C HIS A 414 -32.57 10.01 -11.59
N SER A 415 -33.23 8.89 -11.26
CA SER A 415 -32.56 7.58 -11.15
C SER A 415 -31.74 7.21 -12.40
N VAL A 416 -32.24 7.53 -13.59
CA VAL A 416 -31.52 7.31 -14.86
C VAL A 416 -30.20 8.11 -14.92
N LYS A 417 -30.22 9.37 -14.47
CA LYS A 417 -29.00 10.21 -14.43
C LYS A 417 -28.02 9.74 -13.37
N ILE A 418 -28.51 9.23 -12.24
CA ILE A 418 -27.68 8.61 -11.20
C ILE A 418 -26.97 7.39 -11.78
N LEU A 419 -27.69 6.47 -12.42
CA LEU A 419 -27.11 5.29 -13.07
C LEU A 419 -26.12 5.67 -14.17
N LYS A 420 -26.44 6.67 -15.01
CA LYS A 420 -25.50 7.21 -16.00
C LYS A 420 -24.24 7.80 -15.36
N SER A 421 -24.34 8.41 -14.19
CA SER A 421 -23.19 8.95 -13.45
C SER A 421 -22.26 7.84 -12.96
N ILE A 422 -22.82 6.74 -12.45
CA ILE A 422 -22.05 5.55 -12.06
C ILE A 422 -21.43 4.87 -13.28
N PHE A 423 -22.17 4.77 -14.38
CA PHE A 423 -21.63 4.22 -15.62
C PHE A 423 -20.50 5.10 -16.19
N LEU A 424 -20.61 6.43 -16.13
CA LEU A 424 -19.51 7.33 -16.50
C LEU A 424 -18.28 7.12 -15.60
N ALA A 425 -18.48 6.91 -14.30
CA ALA A 425 -17.38 6.60 -13.39
C ALA A 425 -16.65 5.31 -13.79
N LEU A 426 -17.39 4.25 -14.11
CA LEU A 426 -16.83 3.00 -14.64
C LEU A 426 -16.07 3.22 -15.96
N CYS A 427 -16.66 3.90 -16.93
CA CYS A 427 -16.00 4.22 -18.21
C CYS A 427 -14.76 5.11 -18.06
N THR A 428 -14.70 5.91 -16.99
CA THR A 428 -13.53 6.75 -16.69
C THR A 428 -12.37 5.92 -16.14
N LEU A 429 -12.64 4.95 -15.27
CA LEU A 429 -11.62 4.12 -14.61
C LEU A 429 -11.19 2.92 -15.45
N LEU A 430 -12.08 2.38 -16.30
CA LEU A 430 -11.81 1.17 -17.07
C LEU A 430 -10.54 1.25 -17.94
N PRO A 431 -10.25 2.35 -18.68
CA PRO A 431 -9.01 2.44 -19.44
C PRO A 431 -7.75 2.39 -18.56
N VAL A 432 -7.77 3.05 -17.40
CA VAL A 432 -6.66 3.00 -16.43
C VAL A 432 -6.43 1.56 -15.97
N TYR A 433 -7.51 0.85 -15.64
CA TYR A 433 -7.45 -0.57 -15.25
C TYR A 433 -6.88 -1.45 -16.37
N LEU A 434 -7.35 -1.29 -17.61
CA LEU A 434 -6.89 -2.10 -18.75
C LEU A 434 -5.42 -1.84 -19.08
N ILE A 435 -4.97 -0.58 -19.02
CA ILE A 435 -3.55 -0.25 -19.20
C ILE A 435 -2.73 -0.90 -18.08
N LEU A 436 -3.15 -0.80 -16.83
CA LEU A 436 -2.46 -1.42 -15.71
C LEU A 436 -2.40 -2.95 -15.84
N VAL A 437 -3.48 -3.62 -16.26
CA VAL A 437 -3.49 -5.07 -16.54
C VAL A 437 -2.45 -5.42 -17.61
N PHE A 438 -2.37 -4.63 -18.69
CA PHE A 438 -1.36 -4.84 -19.73
C PHE A 438 0.06 -4.63 -19.18
N VAL A 439 0.30 -3.52 -18.48
CA VAL A 439 1.60 -3.16 -17.91
C VAL A 439 2.10 -4.24 -16.94
N ASP A 440 1.25 -4.71 -16.02
CA ASP A 440 1.61 -5.76 -15.08
C ASP A 440 1.82 -7.11 -15.80
N ALA A 441 0.98 -7.46 -16.77
CA ALA A 441 1.09 -8.74 -17.47
C ALA A 441 2.33 -8.82 -18.38
N VAL A 442 2.68 -7.73 -19.08
CA VAL A 442 3.73 -7.72 -20.11
C VAL A 442 5.05 -7.21 -19.57
N TRP A 443 5.02 -6.15 -18.76
CA TRP A 443 6.22 -5.46 -18.29
C TRP A 443 6.61 -5.79 -16.84
N LYS A 444 5.77 -6.56 -16.13
CA LYS A 444 6.04 -7.04 -14.77
C LYS A 444 6.35 -5.92 -13.77
N VAL A 445 5.71 -4.77 -13.99
CA VAL A 445 5.73 -3.61 -13.09
C VAL A 445 4.29 -3.14 -12.86
N ASP A 446 4.10 -2.31 -11.84
CA ASP A 446 2.81 -1.74 -11.48
C ASP A 446 2.86 -0.20 -11.41
N PHE A 447 1.71 0.42 -11.14
CA PHE A 447 1.64 1.86 -10.91
C PHE A 447 1.86 2.13 -9.43
N ARG A 448 3.05 2.65 -9.09
CA ARG A 448 3.51 2.68 -7.71
C ARG A 448 4.38 3.88 -7.39
N ALA A 449 4.09 4.51 -6.25
CA ALA A 449 4.99 5.42 -5.55
C ALA A 449 5.09 4.95 -4.08
N TRP A 450 6.17 4.23 -3.76
CA TRP A 450 6.40 3.65 -2.44
C TRP A 450 5.20 2.79 -1.99
N VAL A 451 4.58 3.10 -0.85
CA VAL A 451 3.41 2.39 -0.30
C VAL A 451 2.09 2.65 -1.05
N VAL A 452 2.05 3.64 -1.95
CA VAL A 452 0.86 3.92 -2.77
C VAL A 452 0.97 3.15 -4.07
N THR A 453 0.13 2.13 -4.23
CA THR A 453 0.17 1.23 -5.39
C THR A 453 -1.21 0.93 -5.96
N LEU A 454 -1.32 0.85 -7.28
CA LEU A 454 -2.49 0.32 -7.97
C LEU A 454 -2.15 -1.01 -8.63
N LEU A 455 -3.03 -1.99 -8.43
CA LEU A 455 -2.79 -3.38 -8.79
C LEU A 455 -4.02 -3.96 -9.51
N PRO A 456 -3.82 -4.86 -10.48
CA PRO A 456 -4.93 -5.56 -11.12
C PRO A 456 -5.57 -6.58 -10.18
N PHE A 457 -6.81 -6.96 -10.46
CA PHE A 457 -7.50 -7.99 -9.67
C PHE A 457 -7.12 -9.40 -10.12
N THR A 458 -7.11 -10.33 -9.17
CA THR A 458 -7.47 -11.73 -9.46
C THR A 458 -8.99 -11.89 -9.42
N GLY A 459 -9.53 -12.98 -9.97
CA GLY A 459 -10.99 -13.23 -9.92
C GLY A 459 -11.58 -13.15 -8.50
N LYS A 460 -10.89 -13.72 -7.50
CA LYS A 460 -11.33 -13.65 -6.09
C LYS A 460 -11.27 -12.23 -5.51
N ARG A 461 -10.25 -11.44 -5.86
CA ARG A 461 -10.13 -10.04 -5.42
C ARG A 461 -11.20 -9.15 -6.06
N PHE A 462 -11.60 -9.44 -7.30
CA PHE A 462 -12.74 -8.79 -7.93
C PHE A 462 -14.07 -9.10 -7.22
N LEU A 463 -14.28 -10.32 -6.74
CA LEU A 463 -15.45 -10.65 -5.92
C LEU A 463 -15.44 -9.89 -4.58
N ALA A 464 -14.28 -9.84 -3.91
CA ALA A 464 -14.11 -9.04 -2.70
C ALA A 464 -14.39 -7.54 -2.95
N PHE A 465 -13.89 -6.99 -4.07
CA PHE A 465 -14.17 -5.63 -4.51
C PHE A 465 -15.68 -5.33 -4.52
N LEU A 466 -16.50 -6.21 -5.11
CA LEU A 466 -17.95 -6.03 -5.15
C LEU A 466 -18.58 -5.99 -3.75
N GLY A 467 -18.11 -6.86 -2.84
CA GLY A 467 -18.57 -6.91 -1.45
C GLY A 467 -18.30 -5.63 -0.65
N TYR A 468 -17.21 -4.92 -0.96
CA TYR A 468 -16.82 -3.70 -0.25
C TYR A 468 -17.49 -2.42 -0.78
N LEU A 469 -18.11 -2.42 -1.97
CA LEU A 469 -18.66 -1.19 -2.57
C LEU A 469 -19.71 -0.50 -1.69
N VAL A 470 -20.68 -1.24 -1.17
CA VAL A 470 -21.78 -0.66 -0.39
C VAL A 470 -21.29 -0.11 0.96
N PRO A 471 -20.52 -0.88 1.77
CA PRO A 471 -19.95 -0.35 3.02
C PRO A 471 -19.15 0.94 2.84
N PHE A 472 -18.26 1.02 1.84
CA PHE A 472 -17.48 2.24 1.62
C PHE A 472 -18.32 3.39 1.07
N ALA A 473 -19.40 3.13 0.32
CA ALA A 473 -20.32 4.16 -0.13
C ALA A 473 -20.98 4.93 1.04
N ILE A 474 -21.15 4.30 2.21
CA ILE A 474 -21.65 4.96 3.44
C ILE A 474 -20.76 6.15 3.85
N TYR A 475 -19.47 6.12 3.51
CA TYR A 475 -18.55 7.25 3.72
C TYR A 475 -18.49 8.20 2.53
N PHE A 476 -18.28 7.66 1.33
CA PHE A 476 -18.03 8.49 0.15
C PHE A 476 -19.26 9.28 -0.31
N ILE A 477 -20.48 8.81 -0.02
CA ILE A 477 -21.70 9.57 -0.32
C ILE A 477 -21.77 10.86 0.52
N PRO A 478 -21.83 10.81 1.88
CA PRO A 478 -21.91 12.02 2.68
C PRO A 478 -20.69 12.92 2.47
N GLN A 479 -19.48 12.37 2.32
CA GLN A 479 -18.29 13.19 2.08
C GLN A 479 -18.39 14.03 0.79
N GLY A 480 -18.86 13.43 -0.30
CA GLY A 480 -19.09 14.15 -1.56
C GLY A 480 -20.14 15.26 -1.43
N ILE A 481 -21.18 15.01 -0.63
CA ILE A 481 -22.24 15.99 -0.34
C ILE A 481 -21.72 17.13 0.55
N VAL A 482 -20.91 16.83 1.56
CA VAL A 482 -20.32 17.85 2.45
C VAL A 482 -19.49 18.84 1.65
N LEU A 483 -18.53 18.36 0.84
CA LEU A 483 -17.67 19.24 0.06
C LEU A 483 -18.44 20.05 -0.99
N SER A 484 -19.41 19.42 -1.65
CA SER A 484 -20.14 20.03 -2.76
C SER A 484 -21.31 20.92 -2.32
N GLY A 485 -21.97 20.58 -1.22
CA GLY A 485 -23.21 21.21 -0.76
C GLY A 485 -23.06 22.09 0.48
N PHE A 486 -22.21 21.68 1.43
CA PHE A 486 -22.09 22.32 2.74
C PHE A 486 -20.85 23.20 2.86
N GLN A 487 -19.78 22.91 2.11
CA GLN A 487 -18.45 23.48 2.32
C GLN A 487 -17.81 24.07 1.08
N ARG A 488 -18.55 24.62 0.11
CA ARG A 488 -17.92 25.27 -1.05
C ARG A 488 -17.15 26.54 -0.62
N PRO A 489 -15.82 26.57 -0.73
CA PRO A 489 -15.01 27.72 -0.32
C PRO A 489 -15.45 29.00 -1.04
N LYS A 490 -15.57 30.11 -0.29
CA LYS A 490 -16.08 31.41 -0.79
C LYS A 490 -17.35 31.26 -1.64
N GLN A 491 -18.31 30.45 -1.16
CA GLN A 491 -19.60 30.21 -1.81
C GLN A 491 -19.47 29.60 -3.23
N GLY A 492 -18.34 28.95 -3.53
CA GLY A 492 -18.06 28.40 -4.85
C GLY A 492 -17.70 29.44 -5.92
N LYS A 493 -17.36 30.68 -5.51
CA LYS A 493 -16.91 31.77 -6.40
C LYS A 493 -15.43 31.67 -6.78
N LEU A 494 -14.69 30.74 -6.17
CA LEU A 494 -13.29 30.52 -6.52
C LEU A 494 -13.15 29.84 -7.89
N GLY A 495 -11.99 30.05 -8.52
CA GLY A 495 -11.56 29.24 -9.66
C GLY A 495 -11.38 27.78 -9.26
N LEU A 496 -11.65 26.87 -10.20
CA LEU A 496 -11.65 25.42 -9.99
C LEU A 496 -10.39 24.90 -9.26
N GLY A 497 -9.19 25.30 -9.71
CA GLY A 497 -7.95 24.84 -9.10
C GLY A 497 -7.77 25.28 -7.63
N LYS A 498 -8.19 26.51 -7.29
CA LYS A 498 -8.15 26.99 -5.90
C LYS A 498 -9.16 26.24 -5.03
N GLU A 499 -10.34 25.95 -5.55
CA GLU A 499 -11.35 25.16 -4.85
C GLU A 499 -10.87 23.73 -4.59
N MET A 500 -10.27 23.07 -5.60
CA MET A 500 -9.66 21.75 -5.47
C MET A 500 -8.55 21.72 -4.42
N ALA A 501 -7.64 22.71 -4.44
CA ALA A 501 -6.54 22.80 -3.47
C ALA A 501 -7.06 22.96 -2.03
N ILE A 502 -8.05 23.84 -1.80
CA ILE A 502 -8.62 24.03 -0.46
C ILE A 502 -9.30 22.74 0.02
N ASN A 503 -10.12 22.10 -0.83
CA ASN A 503 -10.79 20.87 -0.45
C ASN A 503 -9.80 19.71 -0.20
N ALA A 504 -8.71 19.63 -0.97
CA ALA A 504 -7.62 18.70 -0.75
C ALA A 504 -6.98 18.91 0.63
N VAL A 505 -6.70 20.16 1.01
CA VAL A 505 -6.20 20.50 2.35
C VAL A 505 -7.21 20.08 3.43
N VAL A 506 -8.49 20.42 3.28
CA VAL A 506 -9.54 20.08 4.26
C VAL A 506 -9.62 18.56 4.48
N MET A 507 -9.55 17.75 3.42
CA MET A 507 -9.60 16.29 3.56
C MET A 507 -8.30 15.67 4.11
N THR A 508 -7.15 16.32 3.92
CA THR A 508 -5.84 15.69 4.19
C THR A 508 -5.18 16.20 5.47
N LEU A 509 -5.53 17.41 5.93
CA LEU A 509 -4.88 18.06 7.07
C LEU A 509 -4.89 17.18 8.32
N GLY A 510 -6.01 16.52 8.62
CA GLY A 510 -6.09 15.60 9.75
C GLY A 510 -5.12 14.44 9.65
N ALA A 511 -4.95 13.87 8.45
CA ALA A 511 -4.02 12.78 8.21
C ALA A 511 -2.56 13.22 8.40
N VAL A 512 -2.20 14.41 7.91
CA VAL A 512 -0.89 15.02 8.11
C VAL A 512 -0.61 15.20 9.60
N VAL A 513 -1.53 15.83 10.34
CA VAL A 513 -1.36 16.09 11.78
C VAL A 513 -1.18 14.78 12.55
N TRP A 514 -1.99 13.77 12.28
CA TRP A 514 -1.89 12.48 12.96
C TRP A 514 -0.55 11.76 12.67
N LEU A 515 -0.08 11.78 11.43
CA LEU A 515 1.22 11.21 11.06
C LEU A 515 2.38 11.96 11.68
N LEU A 516 2.30 13.30 11.78
CA LEU A 516 3.31 14.09 12.49
C LEU A 516 3.34 13.74 13.99
N ILE A 517 2.17 13.58 14.62
CA ILE A 517 2.05 13.15 16.02
C ILE A 517 2.71 11.78 16.24
N LEU A 518 2.58 10.85 15.29
CA LEU A 518 3.18 9.52 15.36
C LEU A 518 4.70 9.54 15.09
N TYR A 519 5.12 10.06 13.93
CA TYR A 519 6.48 9.89 13.42
C TYR A 519 7.48 10.94 13.91
N VAL A 520 7.06 12.17 14.23
CA VAL A 520 8.01 13.19 14.71
C VAL A 520 8.70 12.74 16.00
N PRO A 521 8.00 12.22 17.04
CA PRO A 521 8.66 11.66 18.21
C PRO A 521 9.67 10.54 17.88
N LEU A 522 9.30 9.62 16.98
CA LEU A 522 10.17 8.51 16.54
C LEU A 522 11.44 9.03 15.86
N MET A 523 11.33 10.05 14.99
CA MET A 523 12.48 10.67 14.32
C MET A 523 13.46 11.32 15.30
N PHE A 524 12.99 11.71 16.49
CA PHE A 524 13.82 12.24 17.59
C PHE A 524 14.19 11.17 18.64
N GLY A 525 14.08 9.87 18.29
CA GLY A 525 14.50 8.77 19.17
C GLY A 525 13.62 8.60 20.42
N ARG A 526 12.33 8.94 20.33
CA ARG A 526 11.33 8.73 21.38
C ARG A 526 10.32 7.66 20.96
N SER A 527 9.64 7.05 21.92
CA SER A 527 8.57 6.08 21.67
C SER A 527 7.28 6.73 21.14
N ILE A 528 6.39 5.93 20.58
CA ILE A 528 5.05 6.39 20.17
C ILE A 528 4.29 6.93 21.39
N ILE A 529 3.66 8.09 21.22
CA ILE A 529 3.05 8.86 22.31
C ILE A 529 1.61 8.47 22.66
N PHE A 530 1.02 7.51 21.95
CA PHE A 530 -0.38 7.08 22.15
C PHE A 530 -0.59 6.16 23.37
N GLY A 531 0.48 5.78 24.08
CA GLY A 531 0.45 4.94 25.28
C GLY A 531 1.55 3.87 25.25
N SER A 532 1.91 3.29 26.39
CA SER A 532 2.99 2.28 26.49
C SER A 532 2.53 0.83 26.38
N HIS A 533 1.21 0.58 26.37
CA HIS A 533 0.67 -0.77 26.30
C HIS A 533 1.01 -1.42 24.94
N PRO A 534 1.57 -2.63 24.88
CA PRO A 534 2.02 -3.26 23.64
C PRO A 534 0.96 -3.31 22.54
N LEU A 535 -0.29 -3.66 22.89
CA LEU A 535 -1.39 -3.71 21.91
C LEU A 535 -1.68 -2.33 21.29
N VAL A 536 -1.67 -1.26 22.09
CA VAL A 536 -1.91 0.11 21.60
C VAL A 536 -0.76 0.57 20.72
N GLN A 537 0.48 0.26 21.11
CA GLN A 537 1.69 0.51 20.32
C GLN A 537 1.62 -0.19 18.96
N THR A 538 1.28 -1.49 18.93
CA THR A 538 1.09 -2.25 17.68
C THR A 538 -0.01 -1.65 16.81
N ALA A 539 -1.17 -1.32 17.38
CA ALA A 539 -2.27 -0.71 16.63
C ALA A 539 -1.89 0.67 16.08
N ALA A 540 -1.13 1.47 16.84
CA ALA A 540 -0.66 2.78 16.41
C ALA A 540 0.41 2.69 15.32
N GLY A 541 1.38 1.79 15.45
CA GLY A 541 2.42 1.57 14.44
C GLY A 541 1.86 1.01 13.14
N MET A 542 1.06 -0.06 13.22
CA MET A 542 0.35 -0.61 12.06
C MET A 542 -0.61 0.42 11.45
N GLY A 543 -1.38 1.12 12.29
CA GLY A 543 -2.21 2.23 11.84
C GLY A 543 -1.40 3.29 11.11
N GLY A 544 -0.20 3.62 11.61
CA GLY A 544 0.78 4.52 11.01
C GLY A 544 1.11 4.23 9.57
N ILE A 545 1.62 3.02 9.34
CA ILE A 545 2.00 2.53 8.01
C ILE A 545 0.85 2.69 7.02
N TYR A 546 -0.35 2.28 7.44
CA TYR A 546 -1.52 2.29 6.58
C TYR A 546 -2.08 3.71 6.38
N TYR A 547 -1.84 4.64 7.29
CA TYR A 547 -2.31 6.02 7.16
C TYR A 547 -1.51 6.83 6.13
N ILE A 548 -0.27 6.45 5.84
CA ILE A 548 0.62 7.14 4.89
C ILE A 548 -0.02 7.29 3.49
N PRO A 549 -0.56 6.22 2.85
CA PRO A 549 -1.22 6.36 1.55
C PRO A 549 -2.30 7.44 1.46
N LEU A 550 -2.96 7.77 2.57
CA LEU A 550 -4.01 8.78 2.59
C LEU A 550 -3.49 10.19 2.24
N LEU A 551 -2.19 10.44 2.42
CA LEU A 551 -1.55 11.68 1.99
C LEU A 551 -1.59 11.89 0.47
N ALA A 552 -1.72 10.81 -0.32
CA ALA A 552 -1.93 10.88 -1.77
C ALA A 552 -3.40 10.70 -2.15
N LEU A 553 -4.11 9.79 -1.48
CA LEU A 553 -5.48 9.42 -1.84
C LEU A 553 -6.52 10.50 -1.48
N TRP A 554 -6.38 11.19 -0.34
CA TRP A 554 -7.33 12.24 0.06
C TRP A 554 -7.30 13.49 -0.81
N PRO A 555 -6.13 14.03 -1.20
CA PRO A 555 -6.08 15.11 -2.18
C PRO A 555 -6.74 14.71 -3.50
N LEU A 556 -6.49 13.49 -3.99
CA LEU A 556 -7.09 12.97 -5.21
C LEU A 556 -8.62 12.90 -5.11
N VAL A 557 -9.16 12.30 -4.05
CA VAL A 557 -10.60 12.18 -3.81
C VAL A 557 -11.27 13.55 -3.71
N ALA A 558 -10.68 14.49 -2.97
CA ALA A 558 -11.18 15.87 -2.86
C ALA A 558 -11.22 16.56 -4.23
N CYS A 559 -10.18 16.36 -5.05
CA CYS A 559 -10.09 16.87 -6.40
C CYS A 559 -11.16 16.25 -7.31
N ILE A 560 -11.39 14.94 -7.23
CA ILE A 560 -12.43 14.23 -8.00
C ILE A 560 -13.81 14.80 -7.66
N TYR A 561 -14.16 14.92 -6.37
CA TYR A 561 -15.44 15.50 -5.96
C TYR A 561 -15.64 16.90 -6.53
N THR A 562 -14.65 17.78 -6.31
CA THR A 562 -14.73 19.18 -6.72
C THR A 562 -14.84 19.30 -8.24
N TYR A 563 -13.99 18.58 -8.97
CA TYR A 563 -13.93 18.65 -10.43
C TYR A 563 -15.22 18.20 -11.10
N PHE A 564 -15.74 17.04 -10.71
CA PHE A 564 -16.94 16.51 -11.33
C PHE A 564 -18.19 17.26 -10.89
N PHE A 565 -18.28 17.69 -9.62
CA PHE A 565 -19.37 18.55 -9.19
C PHE A 565 -19.41 19.86 -9.99
N ARG A 566 -18.25 20.50 -10.24
CA ARG A 566 -18.15 21.72 -11.05
C ARG A 566 -18.59 21.54 -12.51
N LYS A 567 -18.58 20.30 -13.03
CA LYS A 567 -18.99 19.98 -14.40
C LYS A 567 -20.43 19.51 -14.53
N THR A 568 -20.96 18.84 -13.51
CA THR A 568 -22.29 18.21 -13.58
C THR A 568 -23.34 18.91 -12.74
N GLY A 569 -22.95 19.72 -11.75
CA GLY A 569 -23.87 20.26 -10.74
C GLY A 569 -24.45 19.20 -9.79
N ARG A 570 -23.98 17.95 -9.87
CA ARG A 570 -24.47 16.80 -9.10
C ARG A 570 -23.32 16.00 -8.51
N VAL A 571 -23.53 15.43 -7.33
CA VAL A 571 -22.47 14.75 -6.58
C VAL A 571 -22.11 13.35 -7.11
N TYR A 572 -23.00 12.74 -7.90
CA TYR A 572 -22.98 11.30 -8.20
C TYR A 572 -21.75 10.81 -8.97
N VAL A 573 -21.22 11.58 -9.93
CA VAL A 573 -20.02 11.17 -10.68
C VAL A 573 -18.80 11.13 -9.77
N GLY A 574 -18.61 12.17 -8.95
CA GLY A 574 -17.49 12.25 -8.00
C GLY A 574 -17.56 11.14 -6.94
N ILE A 575 -18.77 10.86 -6.42
CA ILE A 575 -19.02 9.73 -5.51
C ILE A 575 -18.69 8.41 -6.18
N GLY A 576 -19.21 8.17 -7.40
CA GLY A 576 -18.97 6.92 -8.12
C GLY A 576 -17.48 6.66 -8.35
N ILE A 577 -16.75 7.64 -8.86
CA ILE A 577 -15.30 7.50 -9.12
C ILE A 577 -14.54 7.26 -7.82
N SER A 578 -14.80 8.05 -6.77
CA SER A 578 -14.08 7.93 -5.50
C SER A 578 -14.32 6.59 -4.83
N THR A 579 -15.56 6.11 -4.76
CA THR A 579 -15.89 4.81 -4.18
C THR A 579 -15.25 3.67 -4.98
N LEU A 580 -15.42 3.65 -6.31
CA LEU A 580 -14.86 2.60 -7.16
C LEU A 580 -13.34 2.57 -7.07
N PHE A 581 -12.68 3.73 -7.12
CA PHE A 581 -11.22 3.83 -7.10
C PHE A 581 -10.63 3.38 -5.75
N ILE A 582 -11.18 3.85 -4.62
CA ILE A 582 -10.64 3.50 -3.30
C ILE A 582 -10.92 2.03 -2.96
N VAL A 583 -12.09 1.50 -3.29
CA VAL A 583 -12.38 0.07 -3.07
C VAL A 583 -11.50 -0.79 -3.96
N TRP A 584 -11.24 -0.37 -5.20
CA TRP A 584 -10.26 -1.05 -6.06
C TRP A 584 -8.86 -1.05 -5.45
N TYR A 585 -8.36 0.12 -5.04
CA TYR A 585 -7.06 0.28 -4.39
C TYR A 585 -6.90 -0.69 -3.21
N LEU A 586 -7.88 -0.74 -2.31
CA LEU A 586 -7.81 -1.57 -1.11
C LEU A 586 -7.95 -3.06 -1.43
N SER A 587 -8.97 -3.46 -2.20
CA SER A 587 -9.26 -4.88 -2.39
C SER A 587 -8.29 -5.60 -3.32
N ALA A 588 -7.64 -4.86 -4.23
CA ALA A 588 -6.56 -5.41 -5.04
C ALA A 588 -5.33 -5.76 -4.20
N ALA A 589 -5.00 -4.96 -3.18
CA ALA A 589 -3.85 -5.19 -2.31
C ALA A 589 -4.14 -6.14 -1.13
N GLY A 590 -5.34 -6.05 -0.54
CA GLY A 590 -5.72 -6.70 0.72
C GLY A 590 -5.37 -8.19 0.86
N SER A 591 -4.68 -8.60 1.91
CA SER A 591 -4.41 -10.03 2.19
C SER A 591 -5.70 -10.76 2.60
N PHE A 592 -5.93 -11.96 2.05
CA PHE A 592 -7.08 -12.78 2.49
C PHE A 592 -6.82 -13.44 3.85
N ALA A 593 -7.76 -13.28 4.77
CA ALA A 593 -7.77 -13.93 6.08
C ALA A 593 -8.59 -15.23 6.09
N VAL A 594 -9.43 -15.44 5.08
CA VAL A 594 -10.26 -16.64 4.90
C VAL A 594 -10.15 -17.14 3.46
N LEU A 595 -10.45 -18.43 3.26
CA LEU A 595 -10.56 -19.00 1.92
C LEU A 595 -11.82 -18.47 1.23
N VAL A 596 -11.67 -18.00 0.00
CA VAL A 596 -12.75 -17.40 -0.82
C VAL A 596 -13.07 -18.26 -2.02
#